data_AF-A0A3C1UHC2-F1
#
_entry.id   AF-A0A3C1UHC2-F1
#
_cell.length_a   1.000
_cell.length_b   1.000
_cell.length_c   1.000
_cell.angle_alpha   90.00
_cell.angle_beta   90.00
_cell.angle_gamma   90.00
#
_symmetry.space_group_name_H-M   'P 1'
#
loop_
_entity.id
_entity.type
_entity.pdbx_description
1 polymer ?
#
loop_
_entity_poly.entity_id
_entity_poly.type
_entity_poly.pdbx_seq_one_letter_code
_entity_poly.pdbx_strand_id
1 'polypeptide(L)'
;MKNTLSKTQKFQKPAVWMLIVLNLVLAGGYTYAVNRTVFNVVATSKTEKTLAQNSADAADLESKYITLKNKITLDFAYSQGFQDASKQQIFIAKKAAGSTLSFNAL
;
A
#
# COMPACT_ATOMS: atom_id res chain seq x y z
N MET A 1 -36.92 59.64 30.04
CA MET A 1 -36.01 59.28 28.94
C MET A 1 -34.82 58.36 29.31
N LYS A 2 -34.69 57.87 30.56
CA LYS A 2 -33.54 57.01 30.98
C LYS A 2 -33.71 55.49 30.76
N ASN A 3 -34.86 55.04 30.26
CA ASN A 3 -35.23 53.61 30.32
C ASN A 3 -34.89 52.79 29.05
N THR A 4 -34.48 53.44 27.97
CA THR A 4 -34.13 52.78 26.70
C THR A 4 -32.64 52.43 26.61
N LEU A 5 -31.78 53.20 27.29
CA LEU A 5 -30.33 53.01 27.29
C LEU A 5 -29.86 51.85 28.19
N SER A 6 -30.61 51.51 29.24
CA SER A 6 -30.26 50.42 30.16
C SER A 6 -30.65 49.03 29.64
N LYS A 7 -31.69 48.94 28.78
CA LYS A 7 -32.13 47.68 28.18
C LYS A 7 -31.18 47.20 27.07
N THR A 8 -30.66 48.12 26.25
CA THR A 8 -29.70 47.79 25.18
C THR A 8 -28.36 47.31 25.73
N GLN A 9 -27.87 47.92 26.81
CA GLN A 9 -26.64 47.52 27.50
C GLN A 9 -26.68 46.07 28.05
N LYS A 10 -27.85 45.60 28.49
CA LYS A 10 -28.01 44.23 29.04
C LYS A 10 -27.92 43.14 27.96
N PHE A 11 -28.36 43.42 26.73
CA PHE A 11 -28.27 42.49 25.60
C PHE A 11 -26.90 42.54 24.91
N GLN A 12 -26.21 43.68 24.94
CA GLN A 12 -24.90 43.85 24.30
C GLN A 12 -23.78 43.05 24.97
N LYS A 13 -23.73 43.01 26.30
CA LYS A 13 -22.68 42.29 27.06
C LYS A 13 -22.60 40.79 26.75
N PRO A 14 -23.70 40.01 26.78
CA PRO A 14 -23.63 38.58 26.44
C PRO A 14 -23.36 38.34 24.95
N ALA A 15 -23.87 39.19 24.06
CA ALA A 15 -23.61 39.07 22.62
C ALA A 15 -22.12 39.26 22.28
N VAL A 16 -21.47 40.25 22.90
CA VAL A 16 -20.02 40.47 22.73
C VAL A 16 -19.22 39.29 23.28
N TRP A 17 -19.59 38.77 24.45
CA TRP A 17 -18.94 37.58 25.01
C TRP A 17 -19.10 36.34 24.12
N MET A 18 -20.30 36.14 23.54
CA MET A 18 -20.55 35.06 22.60
C MET A 18 -19.67 35.18 21.35
N LEU A 19 -19.50 36.39 20.81
CA LEU A 19 -18.62 36.64 19.67
C LEU A 19 -17.14 36.38 20.01
N ILE A 20 -16.69 36.75 21.22
CA ILE A 20 -15.32 36.48 21.68
C ILE A 20 -15.09 34.97 21.80
N VAL A 21 -16.00 34.25 22.45
CA VAL A 21 -15.91 32.78 22.57
C VAL A 21 -15.92 32.12 21.20
N LEU A 22 -16.81 32.55 20.31
CA LEU A 22 -16.85 32.05 18.94
C LEU A 22 -15.53 32.28 18.20
N ASN A 23 -14.93 33.47 18.35
CA ASN A 23 -13.63 33.78 17.76
C ASN A 23 -12.52 32.88 18.31
N LEU A 24 -12.50 32.63 19.63
CA LEU A 24 -11.53 31.75 20.26
C LEU A 24 -11.70 30.30 19.79
N VAL A 25 -12.94 29.81 19.65
CA VAL A 25 -13.23 28.48 19.13
C VAL A 25 -12.79 28.36 17.67
N LEU A 26 -13.05 29.37 16.85
CA LEU A 26 -12.61 29.42 15.46
C LEU A 26 -11.08 29.43 15.36
N ALA A 27 -10.39 30.26 16.16
CA ALA A 27 -8.94 30.35 16.15
C ALA A 27 -8.27 29.05 16.63
N GLY A 28 -8.80 28.45 17.70
CA GLY A 28 -8.33 27.16 18.22
C GLY A 28 -8.60 26.03 17.22
N GLY A 29 -9.81 25.98 16.66
CA GLY A 29 -10.20 25.01 15.64
C GLY A 29 -9.39 25.10 14.36
N TYR A 30 -9.13 26.33 13.89
CA TYR A 30 -8.26 26.59 12.74
C TYR A 30 -6.84 26.07 12.97
N THR A 31 -6.24 26.41 14.11
CA THR A 31 -4.88 25.96 14.46
C THR A 31 -4.80 24.44 14.56
N TYR A 32 -5.81 23.80 15.18
CA TYR A 32 -5.90 22.35 15.27
C TYR A 32 -6.03 21.69 13.88
N ALA A 33 -6.93 22.21 13.04
CA ALA A 33 -7.17 21.69 11.70
C ALA A 33 -5.93 21.84 10.81
N VAL A 34 -5.24 22.99 10.86
CA VAL A 34 -4.00 23.24 10.11
C VAL A 34 -2.91 22.28 10.55
N ASN A 35 -2.66 22.14 11.87
CA ASN A 35 -1.65 21.21 12.38
C ASN A 35 -1.93 19.78 11.91
N ARG A 36 -3.17 19.31 12.07
CA ARG A 36 -3.57 17.96 11.66
C ARG A 36 -3.43 17.76 10.15
N THR A 37 -3.77 18.76 9.35
CA THR A 37 -3.63 18.72 7.89
C THR A 37 -2.16 18.63 7.49
N VAL A 38 -1.28 19.43 8.09
CA VAL A 38 0.17 19.39 7.83
C VAL A 38 0.75 18.02 8.17
N PHE A 39 0.46 17.48 9.35
CA PHE A 39 0.96 16.14 9.73
C PHE A 39 0.42 15.04 8.81
N ASN A 40 -0.85 15.11 8.43
CA ASN A 40 -1.45 14.11 7.55
C ASN A 40 -0.83 14.16 6.14
N VAL A 41 -0.66 15.36 5.57
CA VAL A 41 -0.04 15.54 4.25
C VAL A 41 1.41 15.06 4.26
N VAL A 42 2.19 15.38 5.30
CA VAL A 42 3.57 14.92 5.42
C VAL A 42 3.64 13.39 5.55
N ALA A 43 2.77 12.78 6.35
CA ALA A 43 2.73 11.32 6.51
C ALA A 43 2.36 10.62 5.19
N THR A 44 1.37 11.14 4.45
CA THR A 44 1.00 10.63 3.13
C THR A 44 2.15 10.78 2.15
N SER A 45 2.79 11.94 2.06
CA SER A 45 3.92 12.16 1.14
C SER A 45 5.11 11.22 1.39
N LYS A 46 5.41 10.93 2.67
CA LYS A 46 6.46 9.96 3.03
C LYS A 46 6.09 8.55 2.58
N THR A 47 4.82 8.17 2.75
CA THR A 47 4.31 6.86 2.34
C THR A 47 4.34 6.71 0.82
N GLU A 48 3.90 7.73 0.09
CA GLU A 48 3.93 7.78 -1.38
C GLU A 48 5.38 7.68 -1.90
N LYS A 49 6.32 8.41 -1.29
CA LYS A 49 7.73 8.36 -1.69
C LYS A 49 8.34 6.97 -1.48
N THR A 50 8.09 6.35 -0.32
CA THR A 50 8.57 4.99 -0.04
C THR A 50 7.92 3.98 -0.98
N LEU A 51 6.63 4.11 -1.29
CA LEU A 51 5.95 3.25 -2.25
C LEU A 51 6.56 3.37 -3.64
N ALA A 52 6.77 4.59 -4.13
CA ALA A 52 7.39 4.84 -5.42
C ALA A 52 8.81 4.26 -5.51
N GLN A 53 9.60 4.39 -4.43
CA GLN A 53 10.94 3.83 -4.37
C GLN A 53 10.92 2.29 -4.41
N ASN A 54 10.09 1.65 -3.58
CA ASN A 54 9.96 0.19 -3.58
C ASN A 54 9.46 -0.35 -4.93
N SER A 55 8.53 0.34 -5.58
CA SER A 55 8.04 -0.03 -6.92
C SER A 55 9.13 0.10 -7.98
N ALA A 56 9.96 1.15 -7.90
CA ALA A 56 11.10 1.31 -8.81
C ALA A 56 12.14 0.19 -8.62
N ASP A 57 12.45 -0.15 -7.36
CA ASP A 57 13.38 -1.24 -7.03
C ASP A 57 12.87 -2.60 -7.53
N ALA A 58 11.55 -2.86 -7.38
CA ALA A 58 10.92 -4.07 -7.90
C ALA A 58 10.99 -4.12 -9.44
N ALA A 59 10.69 -3.02 -10.12
CA ALA A 59 10.75 -2.96 -11.59
C ALA A 59 12.18 -3.16 -12.13
N ASP A 60 13.20 -2.61 -11.46
CA ASP A 60 14.60 -2.84 -11.79
C ASP A 60 14.96 -4.32 -11.62
N LEU A 61 14.52 -4.95 -10.52
CA LEU A 61 14.77 -6.37 -10.27
C LEU A 61 14.08 -7.27 -11.29
N GLU A 62 12.83 -6.97 -11.67
CA GLU A 62 12.10 -7.66 -12.74
C GLU A 62 12.81 -7.53 -14.08
N SER A 63 13.27 -6.33 -14.43
CA SER A 63 14.04 -6.09 -15.65
C SER A 63 15.33 -6.92 -15.68
N LYS A 64 16.06 -6.94 -14.56
CA LYS A 64 17.26 -7.78 -14.40
C LYS A 64 16.95 -9.27 -14.53
N TYR A 65 15.86 -9.73 -13.91
CA TYR A 65 15.43 -11.13 -14.00
C TYR A 65 15.07 -11.51 -15.44
N ILE A 66 14.28 -10.68 -16.13
CA ILE A 66 13.91 -10.91 -17.54
C ILE A 66 15.17 -10.95 -18.42
N THR A 67 16.08 -10.02 -18.21
CA THR A 67 17.37 -9.98 -18.92
C THR A 67 18.17 -11.25 -18.68
N LEU A 68 18.27 -11.72 -17.45
CA LEU A 68 18.99 -12.94 -17.11
C LEU A 68 18.31 -14.18 -17.69
N LYS A 69 16.98 -14.26 -17.62
CA LYS A 69 16.19 -15.34 -18.21
C LYS A 69 16.38 -15.40 -19.73
N ASN A 70 16.40 -14.25 -20.40
CA ASN A 70 16.61 -14.19 -21.85
C ASN A 70 18.02 -14.62 -22.27
N LYS A 71 19.01 -14.63 -21.35
CA LYS A 71 20.35 -15.20 -21.61
C LYS A 71 20.37 -16.72 -21.54
N ILE A 72 19.36 -17.35 -20.95
CA ILE A 72 19.24 -18.81 -20.89
C ILE A 72 18.62 -19.29 -22.21
N THR A 73 19.47 -19.39 -23.24
CA THR A 73 19.12 -19.92 -24.56
C THR A 73 19.71 -21.32 -24.75
N LEU A 74 19.17 -22.09 -25.71
CA LEU A 74 19.78 -23.38 -26.11
C LEU A 74 21.24 -23.18 -26.54
N ASP A 75 21.52 -22.12 -27.30
CA ASP A 75 22.89 -21.77 -27.69
C ASP A 75 23.80 -21.52 -26.48
N PHE A 76 23.30 -20.82 -25.45
CA PHE A 76 24.03 -20.65 -24.19
C PHE A 76 24.28 -22.00 -23.51
N ALA A 77 23.27 -22.89 -23.44
CA ALA A 77 23.43 -24.22 -22.87
C ALA A 77 24.48 -25.06 -23.63
N TYR A 78 24.44 -25.07 -24.97
CA TYR A 78 25.45 -25.75 -25.78
C TYR A 78 26.85 -25.15 -25.57
N SER A 79 26.96 -23.81 -25.44
CA SER A 79 28.23 -23.13 -25.14
C SER A 79 28.82 -23.51 -23.78
N GLN A 80 27.98 -23.87 -22.81
CA GLN A 80 28.38 -24.36 -21.48
C GLN A 80 28.66 -25.87 -21.47
N GLY A 81 28.58 -26.55 -22.63
CA GLY A 81 28.89 -27.97 -22.77
C GLY A 81 27.71 -28.91 -22.51
N PHE A 82 26.49 -28.38 -22.33
CA PHE A 82 25.29 -29.23 -22.32
C PHE A 82 25.07 -29.81 -23.72
N GLN A 83 24.51 -31.01 -23.78
CA GLN A 83 24.18 -31.70 -25.03
C GLN A 83 22.73 -32.18 -24.96
N ASP A 84 22.10 -32.33 -26.13
CA ASP A 84 20.75 -32.87 -26.19
C ASP A 84 20.70 -34.26 -25.58
N ALA A 85 19.67 -34.52 -24.79
CA ALA A 85 19.49 -35.84 -24.24
C ALA A 85 19.18 -36.85 -25.36
N SER A 86 19.80 -38.03 -25.30
CA SER A 86 19.57 -39.09 -26.27
C SER A 86 18.09 -39.48 -26.32
N LYS A 87 17.56 -39.81 -27.51
CA LYS A 87 16.15 -40.22 -27.71
C LYS A 87 15.73 -41.48 -26.92
N GLN A 88 16.67 -42.11 -26.21
CA GLN A 88 16.47 -43.29 -25.37
C GLN A 88 16.55 -42.89 -23.89
N GLN A 89 15.70 -41.97 -23.45
CA GLN A 89 15.56 -41.69 -22.02
C GLN A 89 14.72 -42.78 -21.38
N ILE A 90 15.35 -43.62 -20.55
CA ILE A 90 14.63 -44.57 -19.68
C ILE A 90 14.03 -43.77 -18.54
N PHE A 91 12.74 -43.40 -18.67
CA PHE A 91 12.00 -42.76 -17.59
C PHE A 91 11.73 -43.78 -16.48
N ILE A 92 12.33 -43.59 -15.31
CA ILE A 92 12.01 -44.40 -14.12
C ILE A 92 10.71 -43.84 -13.52
N ALA A 93 9.57 -44.32 -14.00
CA ALA A 93 8.29 -44.06 -13.36
C ALA A 93 8.23 -44.86 -12.04
N LYS A 94 7.95 -44.17 -10.92
CA LYS A 94 7.60 -44.86 -9.68
C LYS A 94 6.28 -45.61 -9.93
N LYS A 95 6.28 -46.93 -9.74
CA LYS A 95 5.07 -47.76 -9.79
C LYS A 95 4.01 -47.12 -8.91
N ALA A 96 2.91 -46.66 -9.51
CA ALA A 96 1.79 -46.12 -8.75
C ALA A 96 1.34 -47.21 -7.75
N ALA A 97 1.50 -46.93 -6.46
CA ALA A 97 0.94 -47.76 -5.41
C ALA A 97 -0.58 -47.56 -5.43
N GLY A 98 -1.27 -48.36 -6.25
CA GLY A 98 -2.69 -48.19 -6.51
C GLY A 98 -3.32 -49.37 -7.23
N SER A 99 -2.89 -50.60 -6.94
CA SER A 99 -3.77 -51.76 -7.12
C SER A 99 -4.64 -51.86 -5.86
N THR A 100 -5.79 -51.18 -5.85
CA THR A 100 -6.86 -51.47 -4.91
C THR A 100 -7.32 -52.91 -5.17
N LEU A 101 -7.09 -53.79 -4.20
CA LEU A 101 -7.65 -55.14 -4.19
C LEU A 101 -9.18 -55.02 -4.13
N SER A 102 -9.87 -55.41 -5.20
CA SER A 102 -11.32 -55.63 -5.18
C SER A 102 -11.58 -56.96 -4.47
N PHE A 103 -12.21 -56.90 -3.30
CA PHE A 103 -12.83 -58.07 -2.69
C PHE A 103 -14.23 -58.21 -3.29
N ASN A 104 -14.41 -59.17 -4.21
CA ASN A 104 -15.75 -59.69 -4.50
C ASN A 104 -16.13 -60.62 -3.33
N ALA A 105 -17.01 -60.15 -2.47
CA ALA A 105 -17.71 -61.00 -1.51
C ALA A 105 -18.78 -61.81 -2.27
N LEU A 106 -18.71 -63.13 -2.13
CA LEU A 106 -19.77 -64.07 -2.51
C LEU A 106 -20.95 -63.96 -1.55
#